data_AF-A0A433QE17-F1
#
_entry.id   AF-A0A433QE17-F1
#
_cell.length_a   1.000
_cell.length_b   1.000
_cell.length_c   1.000
_cell.angle_alpha   90.00
_cell.angle_beta   90.00
_cell.angle_gamma   90.00
#
_symmetry.space_group_name_H-M   'P 1'
#
loop_
_entity.id
_entity.type
_entity.pdbx_description
1 polymer ?
#
loop_
_entity_poly.entity_id
_entity_poly.type
_entity_poly.pdbx_seq_one_letter_code
_entity_poly.pdbx_strand_id
1 'polypeptide(L)'
;MTTVPAFSYFPAPSPNLPVSITEGLQRATEALDDLNKDNRKEAARILKETQGLIQQKQKEVARWERTFAALQKDYNRRLHEQSGQIRELENSQTEHKNKFAEYQQDRKQFEDALETLDTELTGARAEAQRTQIKKRRREKNYNHYYYIPLLNKYLKKKYLRSQTKNAASEDHVREIRTAMEEIERKMHDMGILLGQIQSELTAVVKQHTELEAKSKELQDLLTFLSQGAEFLRDLASIQCDNVVQATKELKELIEWAGKHKQDALESNPDRARLIDKFKMACLDLEEGEEFAQSRWSTIKIDFECARCHQQKKEWPGVAKDAPDDLLCQQCYVDRKRELKVIAHNLGNFSGISLKSDPPSSPAPSLSSNKSGGVKKVLKNVFMRSSSSVTTSSSVTTSSSVLQEGDEGEKPPTPVENKKKFLGIST
;
A
#
# COMPACT_ATOMS: atom_id res chain seq x y z
N MET A 1 23.60 -14.78 -29.30
CA MET A 1 22.41 -14.56 -28.46
C MET A 1 21.45 -13.72 -29.27
N THR A 2 20.30 -14.33 -29.57
CA THR A 2 19.32 -13.93 -30.57
C THR A 2 18.50 -12.72 -30.13
N THR A 3 18.47 -11.71 -31.01
CA THR A 3 17.64 -10.52 -30.96
C THR A 3 16.16 -10.91 -31.05
N VAL A 4 15.37 -10.54 -30.04
CA VAL A 4 13.91 -10.66 -30.07
C VAL A 4 13.34 -9.44 -30.79
N PRO A 5 12.51 -9.59 -31.84
CA PRO A 5 11.96 -8.45 -32.54
C PRO A 5 10.78 -7.86 -31.77
N ALA A 6 10.78 -6.53 -31.61
CA ALA A 6 9.64 -5.78 -31.14
C ALA A 6 8.55 -5.79 -32.22
N PHE A 7 7.55 -6.67 -32.05
CA PHE A 7 6.37 -6.72 -32.90
C PHE A 7 5.12 -6.45 -32.05
N SER A 8 4.71 -5.19 -32.03
CA SER A 8 3.39 -4.74 -31.62
C SER A 8 2.34 -5.16 -32.67
N TYR A 9 1.97 -6.45 -32.71
CA TYR A 9 0.86 -6.90 -33.55
C TYR A 9 -0.48 -6.57 -32.89
N PHE A 10 -0.91 -5.33 -33.08
CA PHE A 10 -2.34 -5.03 -33.22
C PHE A 10 -2.88 -5.82 -34.43
N PRO A 11 -4.18 -6.18 -34.47
CA PRO A 11 -4.75 -6.77 -35.69
C PRO A 11 -4.47 -5.82 -36.84
N ALA A 12 -3.87 -6.33 -37.93
CA ALA A 12 -3.55 -5.53 -39.10
C ALA A 12 -4.78 -4.69 -39.48
N PRO A 13 -4.67 -3.34 -39.49
CA PRO A 13 -5.71 -2.52 -40.06
C PRO A 13 -5.85 -2.95 -41.52
N SER A 14 -7.10 -2.95 -42.00
CA SER A 14 -7.37 -2.98 -43.44
C SER A 14 -6.41 -1.97 -44.10
N PRO A 15 -5.73 -2.29 -45.22
CA PRO A 15 -4.58 -1.55 -45.74
C PRO A 15 -4.84 -0.08 -46.14
N ASN A 16 -6.04 0.45 -45.84
CA ASN A 16 -6.48 1.81 -46.13
C ASN A 16 -6.93 2.60 -44.88
N LEU A 17 -6.93 2.04 -43.66
CA LEU A 17 -7.30 2.81 -42.45
C LEU A 17 -6.11 3.64 -41.94
N PRO A 18 -6.28 4.95 -41.66
CA PRO A 18 -5.22 5.81 -41.11
C PRO A 18 -4.75 5.31 -39.73
N VAL A 19 -3.49 5.61 -39.40
CA VAL A 19 -2.78 5.04 -38.24
C VAL A 19 -3.20 5.73 -36.93
N SER A 20 -3.63 7.00 -37.01
CA SER A 20 -4.16 7.79 -35.89
C SER A 20 -5.57 8.31 -36.18
N ILE A 21 -6.38 8.52 -35.13
CA ILE A 21 -7.70 9.14 -35.26
C ILE A 21 -7.58 10.57 -35.78
N THR A 22 -6.57 11.33 -35.35
CA THR A 22 -6.27 12.70 -35.81
C THR A 22 -5.98 12.74 -37.30
N GLU A 23 -5.12 11.85 -37.80
CA GLU A 23 -4.82 11.75 -39.24
C GLU A 23 -6.06 11.39 -40.07
N GLY A 24 -6.95 10.56 -39.51
CA GLY A 24 -8.18 10.16 -40.18
C GLY A 24 -9.26 11.22 -40.17
N LEU A 25 -9.33 12.05 -39.13
CA LEU A 25 -10.22 13.20 -39.05
C LEU A 25 -9.74 14.32 -39.97
N GLN A 26 -8.44 14.64 -39.97
CA GLN A 26 -7.84 15.60 -40.89
C GLN A 26 -8.01 15.22 -42.36
N ARG A 27 -7.79 13.94 -42.72
CA ARG A 27 -8.08 13.44 -44.08
C ARG A 27 -9.56 13.61 -44.44
N ALA A 28 -10.46 13.44 -43.47
CA ALA A 28 -11.90 13.58 -43.69
C ALA A 28 -12.32 15.04 -43.87
N THR A 29 -11.72 15.98 -43.13
CA THR A 29 -12.00 17.41 -43.30
C THR A 29 -11.47 17.92 -44.63
N GLU A 30 -10.24 17.55 -45.02
CA GLU A 30 -9.63 17.90 -46.31
C GLU A 30 -10.42 17.33 -47.51
N ALA A 31 -10.87 16.07 -47.43
CA ALA A 31 -11.65 15.47 -48.51
C ALA A 31 -13.06 16.07 -48.69
N LEU A 32 -13.59 16.73 -47.66
CA LEU A 32 -14.87 17.42 -47.72
C LEU A 32 -14.77 18.86 -48.24
N ASP A 33 -13.57 19.45 -48.28
CA ASP A 33 -13.32 20.74 -48.92
C ASP A 33 -13.59 20.68 -50.44
N ASP A 34 -13.18 19.57 -51.06
CA ASP A 34 -13.37 19.29 -52.49
C ASP A 34 -14.64 18.48 -52.79
N LEU A 35 -15.66 18.56 -51.91
CA LEU A 35 -16.92 17.82 -52.07
C LEU A 35 -17.71 18.29 -53.28
N ASN A 36 -17.39 17.71 -54.43
CA ASN A 36 -18.03 17.94 -55.72
C ASN A 36 -18.70 16.65 -56.24
N LYS A 37 -19.44 16.78 -57.34
CA LYS A 37 -20.17 15.66 -57.97
C LYS A 37 -19.32 14.43 -58.30
N ASP A 38 -18.06 14.62 -58.69
CA ASP A 38 -17.16 13.55 -59.11
C ASP A 38 -16.55 12.78 -57.92
N ASN A 39 -16.53 13.41 -56.73
CA ASN A 39 -15.87 12.88 -55.53
C ASN A 39 -16.84 12.29 -54.50
N ARG A 40 -18.14 12.18 -54.79
CA ARG A 40 -19.16 11.71 -53.84
C ARG A 40 -18.91 10.30 -53.28
N LYS A 41 -18.46 9.38 -54.14
CA LYS A 41 -18.16 7.99 -53.73
C LYS A 41 -16.97 7.93 -52.79
N GLU A 42 -16.00 8.80 -53.02
CA GLU A 42 -14.80 8.94 -52.19
C GLU A 42 -15.14 9.55 -50.83
N ALA A 43 -15.90 10.66 -50.81
CA ALA A 43 -16.38 11.27 -49.57
C ALA A 43 -17.23 10.30 -48.73
N ALA A 44 -18.13 9.52 -49.36
CA ALA A 44 -18.92 8.51 -48.65
C ALA A 44 -18.05 7.37 -48.08
N ARG A 45 -16.96 6.99 -48.76
CA ARG A 45 -15.98 6.02 -48.27
C ARG A 45 -15.25 6.57 -47.04
N ILE A 46 -14.73 7.79 -47.13
CA ILE A 46 -13.99 8.43 -46.05
C ILE A 46 -14.89 8.62 -44.81
N LEU A 47 -16.12 9.09 -44.96
CA LEU A 47 -17.10 9.17 -43.87
C LEU A 47 -17.44 7.81 -43.23
N LYS A 48 -17.30 6.70 -43.98
CA LYS A 48 -17.42 5.34 -43.42
C LYS A 48 -16.17 4.93 -42.64
N GLU A 49 -15.00 5.30 -43.12
CA GLU A 49 -13.73 5.08 -42.41
C GLU A 49 -13.68 5.88 -41.10
N THR A 50 -14.06 7.17 -41.12
CA THR A 50 -14.16 8.02 -39.92
C THR A 50 -15.09 7.42 -38.87
N GLN A 51 -16.27 6.93 -39.27
CA GLN A 51 -17.18 6.24 -38.36
C GLN A 51 -16.55 4.97 -37.75
N GLY A 52 -15.72 4.25 -38.51
CA GLY A 52 -14.94 3.11 -38.02
C GLY A 52 -13.89 3.50 -36.98
N LEU A 53 -13.17 4.62 -37.20
CA LEU A 53 -12.18 5.17 -36.26
C LEU A 53 -12.85 5.60 -34.94
N ILE A 54 -13.99 6.29 -35.02
CA ILE A 54 -14.74 6.70 -33.81
C ILE A 54 -15.21 5.48 -33.02
N GLN A 55 -15.74 4.46 -33.68
CA GLN A 55 -16.12 3.21 -33.02
C GLN A 55 -14.93 2.50 -32.37
N GLN A 56 -13.75 2.57 -32.97
CA GLN A 56 -12.53 2.06 -32.35
C GLN A 56 -12.19 2.86 -31.09
N LYS A 57 -12.25 4.20 -31.16
CA LYS A 57 -11.97 5.07 -30.02
C LYS A 57 -12.93 4.85 -28.86
N GLN A 58 -14.23 4.75 -29.13
CA GLN A 58 -15.23 4.40 -28.12
C GLN A 58 -14.95 3.04 -27.45
N LYS A 59 -14.46 2.04 -28.20
CA LYS A 59 -14.03 0.74 -27.64
C LYS A 59 -12.78 0.84 -26.77
N GLU A 60 -11.86 1.75 -27.10
CA GLU A 60 -10.65 2.03 -26.32
C GLU A 60 -11.01 2.71 -25.00
N VAL A 61 -11.86 3.74 -25.03
CA VAL A 61 -12.40 4.39 -23.82
C VAL A 61 -13.14 3.37 -22.95
N ALA A 62 -14.05 2.58 -23.52
CA ALA A 62 -14.76 1.55 -22.77
C ALA A 62 -13.84 0.45 -22.22
N ARG A 63 -12.62 0.27 -22.76
CA ARG A 63 -11.60 -0.60 -22.16
C ARG A 63 -10.92 0.11 -21.00
N TRP A 64 -10.55 1.37 -21.20
CA TRP A 64 -9.96 2.21 -20.17
C TRP A 64 -10.87 2.25 -18.93
N GLU A 65 -12.18 2.47 -19.09
CA GLU A 65 -13.14 2.51 -17.98
C GLU A 65 -13.21 1.19 -17.20
N ARG A 66 -13.19 0.06 -17.92
CA ARG A 66 -13.16 -1.28 -17.29
C ARG A 66 -11.86 -1.50 -16.53
N THR A 67 -10.73 -1.11 -17.11
CA THR A 67 -9.42 -1.15 -16.43
C THR A 67 -9.44 -0.30 -15.17
N PHE A 68 -9.97 0.92 -15.24
CA PHE A 68 -10.12 1.80 -14.09
C PHE A 68 -11.03 1.22 -13.02
N ALA A 69 -12.19 0.66 -13.36
CA ALA A 69 -13.09 0.05 -12.38
C ALA A 69 -12.42 -1.13 -11.62
N ALA A 70 -11.65 -1.96 -12.34
CA ALA A 70 -10.88 -3.04 -11.74
C ALA A 70 -9.77 -2.50 -10.81
N LEU A 71 -9.02 -1.48 -11.25
CA LEU A 71 -8.00 -0.81 -10.44
C LEU A 71 -8.60 -0.14 -9.21
N GLN A 72 -9.73 0.53 -9.35
CA GLN A 72 -10.44 1.19 -8.27
C GLN A 72 -10.85 0.18 -7.19
N LYS A 73 -11.38 -0.98 -7.59
CA LYS A 73 -11.70 -2.07 -6.66
C LYS A 73 -10.48 -2.60 -5.93
N ASP A 74 -9.38 -2.85 -6.66
CA ASP A 74 -8.14 -3.36 -6.08
C ASP A 74 -7.51 -2.36 -5.10
N TYR A 75 -7.44 -1.09 -5.49
CA TYR A 75 -6.83 -0.03 -4.69
C TYR A 75 -7.69 0.37 -3.49
N ASN A 76 -9.01 0.42 -3.62
CA ASN A 76 -9.89 0.61 -2.47
C ASN A 76 -9.72 -0.52 -1.44
N ARG A 77 -9.56 -1.77 -1.90
CA ARG A 77 -9.25 -2.89 -0.99
C ARG A 77 -7.94 -2.65 -0.24
N ARG A 78 -6.87 -2.27 -0.95
CA ARG A 78 -5.57 -1.95 -0.34
C ARG A 78 -5.65 -0.76 0.62
N LEU A 79 -6.39 0.29 0.28
CA LEU A 79 -6.61 1.45 1.15
C LEU A 79 -7.36 1.06 2.42
N HIS A 80 -8.36 0.18 2.34
CA HIS A 80 -9.04 -0.35 3.51
C HIS A 80 -8.12 -1.18 4.41
N GLU A 81 -7.30 -2.04 3.81
CA GLU A 81 -6.28 -2.83 4.53
C GLU A 81 -5.26 -1.91 5.23
N GLN A 82 -4.74 -0.90 4.52
CA GLN A 82 -3.81 0.09 5.06
C GLN A 82 -4.46 0.94 6.16
N SER A 83 -5.74 1.32 6.01
CA SER A 83 -6.48 2.05 7.05
C SER A 83 -6.64 1.23 8.33
N GLY A 84 -6.79 -0.10 8.21
CA GLY A 84 -6.78 -1.01 9.35
C GLY A 84 -5.42 -1.00 10.06
N GLN A 85 -4.34 -1.13 9.30
CA GLN A 85 -2.97 -1.09 9.84
C GLN A 85 -2.61 0.25 10.50
N ILE A 86 -3.04 1.38 9.93
CA ILE A 86 -2.87 2.71 10.55
C ILE A 86 -3.50 2.74 11.93
N ARG A 87 -4.75 2.27 12.06
CA ARG A 87 -5.46 2.23 13.34
C ARG A 87 -4.77 1.31 14.36
N GLU A 88 -4.25 0.18 13.92
CA GLU A 88 -3.48 -0.73 14.79
C GLU A 88 -2.20 -0.05 15.30
N LEU A 89 -1.49 0.66 14.43
CA LEU A 89 -0.30 1.43 14.79
C LEU A 89 -0.63 2.61 15.72
N GLU A 90 -1.74 3.31 15.51
CA GLU A 90 -2.22 4.36 16.41
C GLU A 90 -2.53 3.81 17.81
N ASN A 91 -3.23 2.68 17.88
CA ASN A 91 -3.51 2.00 19.15
C ASN A 91 -2.21 1.61 19.85
N SER A 92 -1.27 0.98 19.13
CA SER A 92 0.06 0.64 19.67
C SER A 92 0.82 1.88 20.15
N GLN A 93 0.78 2.99 19.39
CA GLN A 93 1.40 4.25 19.79
C GLN A 93 0.81 4.78 21.10
N THR A 94 -0.52 4.73 21.27
CA THR A 94 -1.16 5.13 22.53
C THR A 94 -0.78 4.21 23.69
N GLU A 95 -0.70 2.90 23.46
CA GLU A 95 -0.27 1.93 24.48
C GLU A 95 1.16 2.20 24.94
N HIS A 96 2.11 2.37 24.00
CA HIS A 96 3.49 2.70 24.35
C HIS A 96 3.62 4.04 25.08
N LYS A 97 2.83 5.06 24.70
CA LYS A 97 2.79 6.35 25.42
C LYS A 97 2.28 6.19 26.86
N ASN A 98 1.24 5.39 27.07
CA ASN A 98 0.70 5.12 28.41
C ASN A 98 1.73 4.39 29.27
N LYS A 99 2.34 3.32 28.76
CA LYS A 99 3.41 2.58 29.47
C LYS A 99 4.61 3.47 29.79
N PHE A 100 4.99 4.36 28.85
CA PHE A 100 6.06 5.33 29.09
C PHE A 100 5.72 6.27 30.25
N ALA A 101 4.49 6.79 30.29
CA ALA A 101 4.03 7.65 31.38
C ALA A 101 3.99 6.92 32.73
N GLU A 102 3.52 5.68 32.75
CA GLU A 102 3.50 4.80 33.94
C GLU A 102 4.92 4.59 34.49
N TYR A 103 5.86 4.13 33.65
CA TYR A 103 7.25 3.91 34.10
C TYR A 103 7.97 5.21 34.49
N GLN A 104 7.61 6.34 33.87
CA GLN A 104 8.12 7.63 34.27
C GLN A 104 7.60 8.04 35.65
N GLN A 105 6.34 7.71 35.98
CA GLN A 105 5.78 7.94 37.31
C GLN A 105 6.44 7.02 38.35
N ASP A 106 6.63 5.74 38.04
CA ASP A 106 7.31 4.80 38.96
C ASP A 106 8.75 5.20 39.23
N ARG A 107 9.47 5.67 38.20
CA ARG A 107 10.81 6.21 38.38
C ARG A 107 10.84 7.41 39.34
N LYS A 108 9.87 8.33 39.25
CA LYS A 108 9.76 9.45 40.19
C LYS A 108 9.51 8.95 41.62
N GLN A 109 8.64 7.95 41.80
CA GLN A 109 8.40 7.36 43.13
C GLN A 109 9.67 6.76 43.74
N PHE A 110 10.51 6.11 42.92
CA PHE A 110 11.79 5.60 43.39
C PHE A 110 12.79 6.73 43.71
N GLU A 111 12.82 7.79 42.93
CA GLU A 111 13.63 8.99 43.20
C GLU A 111 13.23 9.63 44.55
N ASP A 112 11.93 9.79 44.82
CA ASP A 112 11.41 10.31 46.09
C ASP A 112 11.73 9.37 47.28
N ALA A 113 11.66 8.05 47.06
CA ALA A 113 12.00 7.06 48.08
C ALA A 113 13.50 7.07 48.41
N LEU A 114 14.38 7.24 47.40
CA LEU A 114 15.81 7.40 47.63
C LEU A 114 16.14 8.67 48.40
N GLU A 115 15.48 9.79 48.09
CA GLU A 115 15.65 11.04 48.84
C GLU A 115 15.27 10.84 50.31
N THR A 116 14.14 10.18 50.56
CA THR A 116 13.71 9.84 51.92
C THR A 116 14.74 8.99 52.65
N LEU A 117 15.22 7.90 52.05
CA LEU A 117 16.24 7.02 52.66
C LEU A 117 17.59 7.73 52.87
N ASP A 118 17.99 8.68 52.03
CA ASP A 118 19.22 9.46 52.24
C ASP A 118 19.12 10.35 53.49
N THR A 119 17.94 10.94 53.73
CA THR A 119 17.68 11.70 54.97
C THR A 119 17.71 10.80 56.20
N GLU A 120 17.08 9.62 56.15
CA GLU A 120 17.10 8.63 57.22
C GLU A 120 18.51 8.11 57.49
N LEU A 121 19.27 7.81 56.44
CA LEU A 121 20.65 7.35 56.53
C LEU A 121 21.55 8.36 57.23
N THR A 122 21.34 9.65 56.95
CA THR A 122 22.07 10.74 57.62
C THR A 122 21.77 10.75 59.12
N GLY A 123 20.51 10.57 59.52
CA GLY A 123 20.10 10.42 60.91
C GLY A 123 20.72 9.18 61.59
N ALA A 124 20.60 8.02 60.95
CA ALA A 124 21.13 6.76 61.46
C ALA A 124 22.66 6.78 61.63
N ARG A 125 23.39 7.37 60.68
CA ARG A 125 24.85 7.58 60.78
C ARG A 125 25.22 8.45 61.98
N ALA A 126 24.49 9.53 62.20
CA ALA A 126 24.71 10.40 63.35
C ALA A 126 24.44 9.68 64.68
N GLU A 127 23.41 8.83 64.75
CA GLU A 127 23.14 8.00 65.93
C GLU A 127 24.23 6.95 66.16
N ALA A 128 24.62 6.19 65.12
CA ALA A 128 25.70 5.21 65.18
C ALA A 128 27.02 5.83 65.65
N GLN A 129 27.35 7.04 65.18
CA GLN A 129 28.54 7.75 65.66
C GLN A 129 28.42 8.10 67.16
N ARG A 130 27.25 8.56 67.62
CA ARG A 130 27.02 8.86 69.06
C ARG A 130 27.15 7.61 69.93
N THR A 131 26.59 6.47 69.51
CA THR A 131 26.66 5.19 70.25
C THR A 131 28.08 4.64 70.24
N GLN A 132 28.82 4.79 69.14
CA GLN A 132 30.23 4.40 69.00
C GLN A 132 31.14 5.18 69.94
N ILE A 133 30.98 6.50 70.02
CA ILE A 133 31.73 7.35 70.97
C ILE A 133 31.42 6.90 72.41
N LYS A 134 30.15 6.65 72.74
CA LYS A 134 29.75 6.14 74.06
C LYS A 134 30.36 4.77 74.35
N LYS A 135 30.34 3.83 73.41
CA LYS A 135 30.96 2.50 73.53
C LYS A 135 32.45 2.63 73.85
N ARG A 136 33.21 3.39 73.04
CA ARG A 136 34.65 3.61 73.25
C ARG A 136 34.96 4.20 74.63
N ARG A 137 34.15 5.16 75.11
CA ARG A 137 34.29 5.71 76.47
C ARG A 137 34.06 4.65 77.56
N ARG A 138 33.02 3.81 77.41
CA ARG A 138 32.72 2.72 78.37
C ARG A 138 33.78 1.62 78.36
N GLU A 139 34.32 1.31 77.19
CA GLU A 139 35.42 0.37 76.99
C GLU A 139 36.69 0.81 77.71
N LYS A 140 37.09 2.09 77.53
CA LYS A 140 38.23 2.68 78.27
C LYS A 140 38.03 2.57 79.79
N ASN A 141 36.85 2.93 80.29
CA ASN A 141 36.57 2.85 81.73
C ASN A 141 36.59 1.41 82.25
N TYR A 142 36.02 0.46 81.50
CA TYR A 142 36.07 -0.96 81.86
C TYR A 142 37.51 -1.46 81.92
N ASN A 143 38.31 -1.18 80.88
CA ASN A 143 39.71 -1.59 80.81
C ASN A 143 40.60 -0.92 81.88
N HIS A 144 40.24 0.28 82.35
CA HIS A 144 41.01 0.97 83.39
C HIS A 144 40.75 0.43 84.80
N TYR A 145 39.55 -0.13 85.07
CA TYR A 145 39.15 -0.59 86.41
C TYR A 145 38.86 -2.10 86.48
N TYR A 146 39.27 -2.88 85.48
CA TYR A 146 38.92 -4.31 85.37
C TYR A 146 39.49 -5.17 86.52
N TYR A 147 40.60 -4.74 87.13
CA TYR A 147 41.25 -5.44 88.24
C TYR A 147 40.55 -5.23 89.59
N ILE A 148 39.60 -4.29 89.71
CA ILE A 148 38.85 -4.04 90.94
C ILE A 148 37.53 -4.86 90.89
N PRO A 149 37.35 -5.92 91.69
CA PRO A 149 36.27 -6.90 91.49
C PRO A 149 34.85 -6.31 91.49
N LEU A 150 34.56 -5.38 92.41
CA LEU A 150 33.24 -4.74 92.51
C LEU A 150 32.96 -3.80 91.33
N LEU A 151 33.96 -3.05 90.88
CA LEU A 151 33.84 -2.13 89.75
C LEU A 151 33.83 -2.86 88.41
N ASN A 152 34.60 -3.94 88.28
CA ASN A 152 34.65 -4.79 87.09
C ASN A 152 33.25 -5.27 86.70
N LYS A 153 32.52 -5.91 87.63
CA LYS A 153 31.17 -6.45 87.35
C LYS A 153 30.21 -5.34 86.87
N TYR A 154 30.27 -4.16 87.48
CA TYR A 154 29.41 -3.03 87.12
C TYR A 154 29.78 -2.41 85.77
N LEU A 155 31.06 -2.15 85.53
CA LEU A 155 31.55 -1.52 84.31
C LEU A 155 31.46 -2.45 83.10
N LYS A 156 31.68 -3.76 83.28
CA LYS A 156 31.45 -4.79 82.25
C LYS A 156 30.01 -4.76 81.76
N LYS A 157 29.03 -4.69 82.68
CA LYS A 157 27.60 -4.61 82.33
C LYS A 157 27.28 -3.33 81.54
N LYS A 158 27.87 -2.18 81.91
CA LYS A 158 27.72 -0.92 81.17
C LYS A 158 28.34 -0.97 79.78
N TYR A 159 29.53 -1.57 79.65
CA TYR A 159 30.20 -1.77 78.38
C TYR A 159 29.37 -2.65 77.44
N LEU A 160 28.98 -3.85 77.89
CA LEU A 160 28.17 -4.79 77.09
C LEU A 160 26.88 -4.13 76.59
N ARG A 161 26.15 -3.40 77.46
CA ARG A 161 24.96 -2.65 77.03
C ARG A 161 25.25 -1.62 75.94
N SER A 162 26.38 -0.91 76.05
CA SER A 162 26.78 0.08 75.04
C SER A 162 27.24 -0.59 73.74
N GLN A 163 27.84 -1.78 73.83
CA GLN A 163 28.23 -2.59 72.68
C GLN A 163 27.01 -3.08 71.91
N THR A 164 26.01 -3.66 72.60
CA THR A 164 24.76 -4.10 71.96
C THR A 164 24.02 -2.94 71.31
N LYS A 165 23.94 -1.77 71.98
CA LYS A 165 23.33 -0.57 71.40
C LYS A 165 24.08 -0.07 70.15
N ASN A 166 25.42 -0.12 70.17
CA ASN A 166 26.21 0.22 69.00
C ASN A 166 25.98 -0.76 67.85
N ALA A 167 25.95 -2.07 68.14
CA ALA A 167 25.68 -3.09 67.12
C ALA A 167 24.31 -2.82 66.47
N ALA A 168 23.26 -2.62 67.27
CA ALA A 168 21.93 -2.31 66.75
C ALA A 168 21.89 -1.04 65.87
N SER A 169 22.61 0.03 66.25
CA SER A 169 22.67 1.25 65.42
C SER A 169 23.47 1.06 64.12
N GLU A 170 24.52 0.22 64.12
CA GLU A 170 25.29 -0.10 62.92
C GLU A 170 24.50 -1.02 61.98
N ASP A 171 23.74 -1.97 62.55
CA ASP A 171 22.84 -2.83 61.77
C ASP A 171 21.73 -2.01 61.11
N HIS A 172 21.14 -1.02 61.81
CA HIS A 172 20.16 -0.10 61.21
C HIS A 172 20.73 0.72 60.03
N VAL A 173 21.98 1.21 60.14
CA VAL A 173 22.67 1.87 59.00
C VAL A 173 22.86 0.91 57.84
N ARG A 174 23.17 -0.36 58.10
CA ARG A 174 23.30 -1.40 57.07
C ARG A 174 21.96 -1.65 56.37
N GLU A 175 20.87 -1.79 57.13
CA GLU A 175 19.52 -2.01 56.60
C GLU A 175 19.11 -0.89 55.63
N ILE A 176 19.30 0.38 56.00
CA ILE A 176 18.98 1.51 55.13
C ILE A 176 19.80 1.47 53.84
N ARG A 177 21.12 1.20 53.94
CA ARG A 177 21.98 1.07 52.75
C ARG A 177 21.53 -0.05 51.82
N THR A 178 21.18 -1.21 52.37
CA THR A 178 20.70 -2.33 51.55
C THR A 178 19.38 -2.01 50.86
N ALA A 179 18.49 -1.24 51.51
CA ALA A 179 17.25 -0.77 50.91
C ALA A 179 17.52 0.24 49.77
N MET A 180 18.46 1.17 49.95
CA MET A 180 18.88 2.10 48.89
C MET A 180 19.45 1.35 47.68
N GLU A 181 20.36 0.40 47.89
CA GLU A 181 20.95 -0.41 46.81
C GLU A 181 19.90 -1.23 46.05
N GLU A 182 18.80 -1.63 46.71
CA GLU A 182 17.67 -2.29 46.04
C GLU A 182 16.88 -1.32 45.16
N ILE A 183 16.60 -0.11 45.63
CA ILE A 183 15.87 0.90 44.86
C ILE A 183 16.71 1.43 43.69
N GLU A 184 18.01 1.66 43.90
CA GLU A 184 18.94 2.06 42.83
C GLU A 184 18.99 1.03 41.70
N ARG A 185 18.97 -0.27 42.04
CA ARG A 185 18.86 -1.34 41.03
C ARG A 185 17.53 -1.28 40.28
N LYS A 186 16.40 -1.13 40.97
CA LYS A 186 15.08 -0.99 40.34
C LYS A 186 15.03 0.23 39.42
N MET A 187 15.60 1.36 39.82
CA MET A 187 15.70 2.56 38.98
C MET A 187 16.53 2.33 37.71
N HIS A 188 17.67 1.66 37.85
CA HIS A 188 18.50 1.31 36.70
C HIS A 188 17.72 0.45 35.70
N ASP A 189 17.03 -0.59 36.17
CA ASP A 189 16.21 -1.47 35.35
C ASP A 189 15.06 -0.70 34.67
N MET A 190 14.42 0.23 35.38
CA MET A 190 13.40 1.13 34.79
C MET A 190 13.99 2.05 33.72
N GLY A 191 15.21 2.54 33.91
CA GLY A 191 15.91 3.34 32.90
C GLY A 191 16.09 2.58 31.58
N ILE A 192 16.44 1.29 31.66
CA ILE A 192 16.54 0.41 30.49
C ILE A 192 15.17 0.24 29.81
N LEU A 193 14.11 -0.04 30.58
CA LEU A 193 12.75 -0.21 30.04
C LEU A 193 12.22 1.06 29.36
N LEU A 194 12.46 2.24 29.94
CA LEU A 194 12.10 3.52 29.34
C LEU A 194 12.82 3.73 28.01
N GLY A 195 14.11 3.37 27.94
CA GLY A 195 14.88 3.42 26.69
C GLY A 195 14.32 2.49 25.62
N GLN A 196 13.94 1.27 26.00
CA GLN A 196 13.33 0.29 25.09
C GLN A 196 11.99 0.79 24.55
N ILE A 197 11.06 1.21 25.41
CA ILE A 197 9.76 1.73 24.98
C ILE A 197 9.90 2.97 24.10
N GLN A 198 10.85 3.86 24.40
CA GLN A 198 11.10 5.03 23.57
C GLN A 198 11.58 4.63 22.16
N SER A 199 12.40 3.59 22.05
CA SER A 199 12.84 3.06 20.75
C SER A 199 11.70 2.39 19.97
N GLU A 200 10.84 1.63 20.65
CA GLU A 200 9.66 1.01 20.05
C GLU A 200 8.66 2.07 19.58
N LEU A 201 8.42 3.11 20.38
CA LEU A 201 7.54 4.22 20.04
C LEU A 201 8.03 4.96 18.79
N THR A 202 9.34 5.22 18.67
CA THR A 202 9.89 5.88 17.48
C THR A 202 9.80 4.98 16.24
N ALA A 203 9.96 3.66 16.38
CA ALA A 203 9.76 2.72 15.30
C ALA A 203 8.29 2.66 14.82
N VAL A 204 7.33 2.60 15.74
CA VAL A 204 5.88 2.61 15.43
C VAL A 204 5.47 3.91 14.75
N VAL A 205 5.94 5.06 15.25
CA VAL A 205 5.67 6.37 14.64
C VAL A 205 6.22 6.43 13.21
N LYS A 206 7.44 5.93 12.99
CA LYS A 206 8.02 5.89 11.64
C LYS A 206 7.18 5.04 10.70
N GLN A 207 6.80 3.83 11.12
CA GLN A 207 5.95 2.94 10.30
C GLN A 207 4.59 3.57 9.98
N HIS A 208 3.97 4.24 10.97
CA HIS A 208 2.70 4.95 10.80
C HIS A 208 2.82 6.03 9.71
N THR A 209 3.83 6.92 9.82
CA THR A 209 4.03 7.99 8.83
C THR A 209 4.35 7.46 7.43
N GLU A 210 5.11 6.37 7.31
CA GLU A 210 5.41 5.74 6.02
C GLU A 210 4.15 5.12 5.38
N LEU A 211 3.27 4.53 6.18
CA LEU A 211 2.04 3.93 5.67
C LEU A 211 1.01 4.99 5.29
N GLU A 212 0.90 6.07 6.07
CA GLU A 212 0.05 7.22 5.73
C GLU A 212 0.48 7.88 4.43
N ALA A 213 1.78 8.07 4.22
CA ALA A 213 2.32 8.62 2.97
C ALA A 213 1.93 7.73 1.77
N LYS A 214 2.11 6.41 1.87
CA LYS A 214 1.72 5.46 0.82
C LYS A 214 0.22 5.46 0.55
N SER A 215 -0.61 5.53 1.60
CA SER A 215 -2.07 5.59 1.48
C SER A 215 -2.49 6.86 0.75
N LYS A 216 -1.87 8.00 1.08
CA LYS A 216 -2.10 9.27 0.39
C LYS A 216 -1.69 9.24 -1.08
N GLU A 217 -0.50 8.71 -1.39
CA GLU A 217 -0.04 8.55 -2.78
C GLU A 217 -1.02 7.70 -3.60
N LEU A 218 -1.53 6.62 -3.03
CA LEU A 218 -2.51 5.74 -3.68
C LEU A 218 -3.86 6.43 -3.89
N GLN A 219 -4.32 7.23 -2.93
CA GLN A 219 -5.54 8.03 -3.02
C GLN A 219 -5.42 9.14 -4.09
N ASP A 220 -4.28 9.82 -4.15
CA ASP A 220 -3.99 10.84 -5.15
C ASP A 220 -3.96 10.22 -6.55
N LEU A 221 -3.36 9.05 -6.70
CA LEU A 221 -3.37 8.29 -7.95
C LEU A 221 -4.80 7.89 -8.36
N LEU A 222 -5.63 7.40 -7.43
CA LEU A 222 -7.02 7.07 -7.72
C LEU A 222 -7.83 8.28 -8.19
N THR A 223 -7.60 9.44 -7.57
CA THR A 223 -8.26 10.70 -7.92
C THR A 223 -7.82 11.17 -9.31
N PHE A 224 -6.53 11.06 -9.62
CA PHE A 224 -6.00 11.38 -10.95
C PHE A 224 -6.57 10.46 -12.05
N LEU A 225 -6.77 9.18 -11.73
CA LEU A 225 -7.41 8.24 -12.65
C LEU A 225 -8.92 8.50 -12.77
N SER A 226 -9.63 8.80 -11.69
CA SER A 226 -11.07 9.09 -11.77
C SER A 226 -11.36 10.31 -12.67
N GLN A 227 -10.52 11.35 -12.60
CA GLN A 227 -10.58 12.49 -13.51
C GLN A 227 -10.40 12.07 -14.98
N GLY A 228 -9.46 11.14 -15.25
CA GLY A 228 -9.28 10.58 -16.59
C GLY A 228 -10.47 9.75 -17.06
N ALA A 229 -11.10 9.00 -16.15
CA ALA A 229 -12.29 8.21 -16.42
C ALA A 229 -13.46 9.08 -16.87
N GLU A 230 -13.71 10.17 -16.14
CA GLU A 230 -14.75 11.14 -16.42
C GLU A 230 -14.49 11.84 -17.75
N PHE A 231 -13.28 12.38 -17.93
CA PHE A 231 -12.91 13.06 -19.17
C PHE A 231 -13.07 12.16 -20.40
N LEU A 232 -12.53 10.93 -20.35
CA LEU A 232 -12.61 10.01 -21.49
C LEU A 232 -14.05 9.56 -21.78
N ARG A 233 -14.89 9.43 -20.74
CA ARG A 233 -16.32 9.14 -20.91
C ARG A 233 -17.03 10.27 -21.64
N ASP A 234 -16.76 11.52 -21.28
CA ASP A 234 -17.34 12.68 -21.94
C ASP A 234 -16.84 12.80 -23.39
N LEU A 235 -15.55 12.53 -23.62
CA LEU A 235 -14.96 12.42 -24.96
C LEU A 235 -15.71 11.38 -25.83
N ALA A 236 -16.02 10.21 -25.27
CA ALA A 236 -16.66 9.12 -26.00
C ALA A 236 -18.18 9.29 -26.18
N SER A 237 -18.87 9.96 -25.26
CA SER A 237 -20.33 10.11 -25.27
C SER A 237 -20.81 11.43 -25.88
N ILE A 238 -19.97 12.46 -25.89
CA ILE A 238 -20.32 13.78 -26.43
C ILE A 238 -19.58 13.98 -27.75
N GLN A 239 -18.25 14.04 -27.71
CA GLN A 239 -17.47 14.44 -28.89
C GLN A 239 -17.49 13.36 -29.99
N CYS A 240 -17.29 12.10 -29.64
CA CYS A 240 -17.41 10.99 -30.60
C CYS A 240 -18.82 10.90 -31.21
N ASP A 241 -19.87 11.05 -30.40
CA ASP A 241 -21.26 10.98 -30.88
C ASP A 241 -21.64 12.18 -31.76
N ASN A 242 -21.11 13.37 -31.46
CA ASN A 242 -21.24 14.56 -32.32
C ASN A 242 -20.67 14.31 -33.72
N VAL A 243 -19.48 13.72 -33.81
CA VAL A 243 -18.87 13.38 -35.11
C VAL A 243 -19.68 12.29 -35.83
N VAL A 244 -20.18 11.26 -35.11
CA VAL A 244 -21.06 10.24 -35.70
C VAL A 244 -22.36 10.84 -36.25
N GLN A 245 -22.96 11.77 -35.50
CA GLN A 245 -24.18 12.44 -35.91
C GLN A 245 -23.95 13.35 -37.12
N ALA A 246 -22.89 14.16 -37.12
CA ALA A 246 -22.52 14.99 -38.27
C ALA A 246 -22.17 14.13 -39.51
N THR A 247 -21.50 13.00 -39.31
CA THR A 247 -21.22 12.01 -40.36
C THR A 247 -22.51 11.46 -40.97
N LYS A 248 -23.52 11.17 -40.13
CA LYS A 248 -24.82 10.64 -40.59
C LYS A 248 -25.57 11.68 -41.41
N GLU A 249 -25.65 12.92 -40.94
CA GLU A 249 -26.30 14.03 -41.65
C GLU A 249 -25.63 14.31 -43.00
N LEU A 250 -24.28 14.26 -43.07
CA LEU A 250 -23.56 14.39 -44.33
C LEU A 250 -23.78 13.21 -45.29
N LYS A 251 -23.86 11.97 -44.78
CA LYS A 251 -24.18 10.81 -45.62
C LYS A 251 -25.59 10.92 -46.21
N GLU A 252 -26.57 11.32 -45.42
CA GLU A 252 -27.95 11.55 -45.88
C GLU A 252 -28.00 12.63 -46.97
N LEU A 253 -27.23 13.70 -46.83
CA LEU A 253 -27.10 14.74 -47.86
C LEU A 253 -26.50 14.19 -49.17
N ILE A 254 -25.42 13.40 -49.08
CA ILE A 254 -24.75 12.80 -50.24
C ILE A 254 -25.69 11.81 -50.95
N GLU A 255 -26.41 10.99 -50.19
CA GLU A 255 -27.38 10.02 -50.73
C GLU A 255 -28.58 10.72 -51.37
N TRP A 256 -29.09 11.79 -50.76
CA TRP A 256 -30.14 12.63 -51.33
C TRP A 256 -29.69 13.23 -52.66
N ALA A 257 -28.51 13.85 -52.70
CA ALA A 257 -27.97 14.43 -53.93
C ALA A 257 -27.68 13.39 -55.02
N GLY A 258 -27.43 12.11 -54.66
CA GLY A 258 -27.31 11.00 -55.59
C GLY A 258 -28.63 10.59 -56.26
N LYS A 259 -29.77 10.87 -55.62
CA LYS A 259 -31.13 10.57 -56.13
C LYS A 259 -31.74 11.72 -56.93
N HIS A 260 -31.15 12.91 -56.89
CA HIS A 260 -31.63 14.13 -57.55
C HIS A 260 -30.70 14.59 -58.69
N LYS A 261 -31.05 15.70 -59.37
CA LYS A 261 -30.30 16.23 -60.53
C LYS A 261 -28.81 16.44 -60.21
N GLN A 262 -27.95 16.41 -61.23
CA GLN A 262 -26.49 16.46 -61.10
C GLN A 262 -25.98 17.61 -60.19
N ASP A 263 -26.61 18.79 -60.23
CA ASP A 263 -26.18 19.98 -59.48
C ASP A 263 -26.89 20.18 -58.11
N ALA A 264 -27.71 19.20 -57.69
CA ALA A 264 -28.52 19.31 -56.48
C ALA A 264 -27.67 19.40 -55.19
N LEU A 265 -26.45 18.87 -55.18
CA LEU A 265 -25.53 18.95 -54.03
C LEU A 265 -25.00 20.37 -53.83
N GLU A 266 -24.56 21.01 -54.91
CA GLU A 266 -23.98 22.37 -54.91
C GLU A 266 -25.05 23.43 -54.65
N SER A 267 -26.30 23.15 -55.05
CA SER A 267 -27.44 24.04 -54.85
C SER A 267 -28.12 23.89 -53.48
N ASN A 268 -27.68 22.95 -52.63
CA ASN A 268 -28.32 22.72 -51.33
C ASN A 268 -27.83 23.77 -50.29
N PRO A 269 -28.73 24.58 -49.70
CA PRO A 269 -28.35 25.62 -48.75
C PRO A 269 -27.75 25.06 -47.45
N ASP A 270 -28.06 23.83 -47.07
CA ASP A 270 -27.55 23.20 -45.85
C ASP A 270 -26.15 22.57 -46.03
N ARG A 271 -25.62 22.49 -47.28
CA ARG A 271 -24.31 21.87 -47.56
C ARG A 271 -23.19 22.50 -46.73
N ALA A 272 -23.04 23.83 -46.82
CA ALA A 272 -21.97 24.53 -46.11
C ALA A 272 -22.10 24.35 -44.58
N ARG A 273 -23.32 24.52 -44.04
CA ARG A 273 -23.59 24.35 -42.61
C ARG A 273 -23.24 22.95 -42.10
N LEU A 274 -23.56 21.90 -42.87
CA LEU A 274 -23.29 20.51 -42.47
C LEU A 274 -21.80 20.16 -42.56
N ILE A 275 -21.09 20.70 -43.55
CA ILE A 275 -19.63 20.55 -43.65
C ILE A 275 -18.95 21.26 -42.47
N ASP A 276 -19.34 22.50 -42.17
CA ASP A 276 -18.80 23.26 -41.04
C ASP A 276 -19.08 22.57 -39.71
N LYS A 277 -20.30 22.07 -39.50
CA LYS A 277 -20.67 21.29 -38.31
C LYS A 277 -19.78 20.05 -38.14
N PHE A 278 -19.53 19.32 -39.23
CA PHE A 278 -18.63 18.15 -39.19
C PHE A 278 -17.19 18.55 -38.87
N LYS A 279 -16.66 19.59 -39.52
CA LYS A 279 -15.30 20.08 -39.27
C LYS A 279 -15.11 20.51 -37.82
N MET A 280 -16.05 21.29 -37.27
CA MET A 280 -16.00 21.70 -35.87
C MET A 280 -16.02 20.49 -34.92
N ALA A 281 -16.90 19.52 -35.18
CA ALA A 281 -16.94 18.30 -34.38
C ALA A 281 -15.64 17.48 -34.46
N CYS A 282 -14.99 17.43 -35.62
CA CYS A 282 -13.68 16.81 -35.78
C CYS A 282 -12.60 17.54 -34.99
N LEU A 283 -12.53 18.87 -35.09
CA LEU A 283 -11.58 19.70 -34.34
C LEU A 283 -11.74 19.54 -32.82
N ASP A 284 -12.98 19.57 -32.32
CA ASP A 284 -13.26 19.38 -30.89
C ASP A 284 -12.76 18.01 -30.39
N LEU A 285 -12.91 16.96 -31.20
CA LEU A 285 -12.45 15.61 -30.88
C LEU A 285 -10.92 15.49 -30.97
N GLU A 286 -10.28 16.16 -31.92
CA GLU A 286 -8.82 16.21 -32.05
C GLU A 286 -8.19 16.90 -30.83
N GLU A 287 -8.70 18.07 -30.44
CA GLU A 287 -8.23 18.79 -29.25
C GLU A 287 -8.41 17.95 -27.98
N GLY A 288 -9.58 17.31 -27.84
CA GLY A 288 -9.86 16.41 -26.72
C GLY A 288 -8.92 15.20 -26.67
N GLU A 289 -8.57 14.64 -27.83
CA GLU A 289 -7.65 13.51 -27.93
C GLU A 289 -6.21 13.91 -27.62
N GLU A 290 -5.74 15.05 -28.13
CA GLU A 290 -4.42 15.57 -27.82
C GLU A 290 -4.27 15.85 -26.32
N PHE A 291 -5.30 16.46 -25.71
CA PHE A 291 -5.35 16.66 -24.27
C PHE A 291 -5.27 15.33 -23.52
N ALA A 292 -6.10 14.34 -23.90
CA ALA A 292 -6.08 13.03 -23.28
C ALA A 292 -4.72 12.33 -23.39
N GLN A 293 -4.11 12.41 -24.58
CA GLN A 293 -2.85 11.78 -24.87
C GLN A 293 -1.71 12.44 -24.09
N SER A 294 -1.72 13.76 -23.94
CA SER A 294 -0.71 14.48 -23.14
C SER A 294 -0.73 14.08 -21.66
N ARG A 295 -1.90 13.74 -21.13
CA ARG A 295 -2.11 13.56 -19.68
C ARG A 295 -2.15 12.10 -19.23
N TRP A 296 -2.78 11.20 -20.00
CA TRP A 296 -3.02 9.82 -19.55
C TRP A 296 -2.34 8.71 -20.38
N SER A 297 -1.70 9.02 -21.51
CA SER A 297 -1.16 7.97 -22.39
C SER A 297 0.09 7.25 -21.86
N THR A 298 0.89 7.92 -21.03
CA THR A 298 2.19 7.41 -20.56
C THR A 298 2.17 6.89 -19.13
N ILE A 299 0.99 6.84 -18.50
CA ILE A 299 0.85 6.44 -17.10
C ILE A 299 1.25 4.98 -16.93
N LYS A 300 2.12 4.73 -15.95
CA LYS A 300 2.47 3.40 -15.47
C LYS A 300 1.97 3.23 -14.06
N ILE A 301 1.24 2.14 -13.83
CA ILE A 301 0.56 1.87 -12.57
C ILE A 301 1.14 0.60 -11.98
N ASP A 302 1.32 0.59 -10.66
CA ASP A 302 1.81 -0.57 -9.93
C ASP A 302 0.62 -1.48 -9.56
N PHE A 303 0.55 -2.67 -10.17
CA PHE A 303 -0.51 -3.64 -9.92
C PHE A 303 0.03 -5.07 -9.85
N GLU A 304 -0.76 -5.97 -9.28
CA GLU A 304 -0.46 -7.40 -9.27
C GLU A 304 -1.26 -8.11 -10.36
N CYS A 305 -0.58 -8.85 -11.23
CA CYS A 305 -1.26 -9.59 -12.30
C CYS A 305 -2.01 -10.80 -11.73
N ALA A 306 -3.32 -10.88 -11.96
CA ALA A 306 -4.18 -11.97 -11.48
C ALA A 306 -3.80 -13.36 -12.02
N ARG A 307 -3.06 -13.44 -13.13
CA ARG A 307 -2.63 -14.71 -13.75
C ARG A 307 -1.25 -15.18 -13.32
N CYS A 308 -0.27 -14.27 -13.23
CA CYS A 308 1.11 -14.64 -12.90
C CYS A 308 1.56 -14.25 -11.49
N HIS A 309 0.71 -13.54 -10.73
CA HIS A 309 0.97 -13.08 -9.36
C HIS A 309 2.25 -12.25 -9.20
N GLN A 310 2.70 -11.62 -10.28
CA GLN A 310 3.85 -10.72 -10.26
C GLN A 310 3.38 -9.28 -10.18
N GLN A 311 4.07 -8.49 -9.36
CA GLN A 311 3.95 -7.03 -9.38
C GLN A 311 4.54 -6.49 -10.68
N LYS A 312 3.80 -5.64 -11.37
CA LYS A 312 4.18 -5.01 -12.64
C LYS A 312 3.87 -3.52 -12.59
N LYS A 313 4.68 -2.76 -13.33
CA LYS A 313 4.56 -1.31 -13.51
C LYS A 313 4.25 -0.96 -14.96
N GLU A 314 2.98 -1.09 -15.33
CA GLU A 314 2.48 -0.85 -16.69
C GLU A 314 0.98 -0.56 -16.66
N TRP A 315 0.37 -0.25 -17.80
CA TRP A 315 -1.09 -0.13 -17.89
C TRP A 315 -1.72 -1.53 -18.00
N PRO A 316 -2.61 -1.95 -17.07
CA PRO A 316 -3.16 -3.30 -17.07
C PRO A 316 -4.19 -3.55 -18.17
N GLY A 317 -4.21 -4.79 -18.66
CA GLY A 317 -5.27 -5.30 -19.53
C GLY A 317 -6.41 -5.92 -18.73
N VAL A 318 -7.66 -5.62 -19.10
CA VAL A 318 -8.86 -6.25 -18.52
C VAL A 318 -9.66 -6.95 -19.61
N ALA A 319 -9.97 -8.22 -19.36
CA ALA A 319 -10.74 -9.05 -20.27
C ALA A 319 -12.25 -8.86 -20.02
N LYS A 320 -13.10 -9.06 -21.04
CA LYS A 320 -14.55 -8.86 -20.89
C LYS A 320 -15.22 -9.95 -20.03
N ASP A 321 -14.65 -11.15 -20.06
CA ASP A 321 -15.09 -12.34 -19.34
C ASP A 321 -14.70 -12.34 -17.85
N ALA A 322 -13.71 -11.54 -17.46
CA ALA A 322 -13.34 -11.31 -16.07
C ALA A 322 -12.98 -9.83 -15.87
N PRO A 323 -13.99 -8.99 -15.59
CA PRO A 323 -13.80 -7.53 -15.48
C PRO A 323 -13.01 -7.11 -14.24
N ASP A 324 -12.88 -7.98 -13.24
CA ASP A 324 -12.11 -7.72 -12.01
C ASP A 324 -10.63 -8.14 -12.13
N ASP A 325 -10.26 -8.91 -13.15
CA ASP A 325 -8.90 -9.45 -13.29
C ASP A 325 -7.99 -8.45 -14.00
N LEU A 326 -7.03 -7.88 -13.25
CA LEU A 326 -5.94 -7.09 -13.82
C LEU A 326 -4.87 -8.02 -14.39
N LEU A 327 -4.57 -7.91 -15.68
CA LEU A 327 -3.59 -8.75 -16.36
C LEU A 327 -2.42 -7.90 -16.89
N CYS A 328 -1.21 -8.43 -16.76
CA CYS A 328 -0.06 -7.88 -17.48
C CYS A 328 -0.21 -8.06 -18.99
N GLN A 329 0.50 -7.26 -19.77
CA GLN A 329 0.39 -7.22 -21.22
C GLN A 329 0.57 -8.60 -21.85
N GLN A 330 1.55 -9.37 -21.37
CA GLN A 330 1.80 -10.74 -21.82
C GLN A 330 0.61 -11.67 -21.52
N CYS A 331 0.13 -11.68 -20.27
CA CYS A 331 -0.99 -12.52 -19.85
C CYS A 331 -2.31 -12.16 -20.55
N TYR A 332 -2.52 -10.87 -20.83
CA TYR A 332 -3.68 -10.38 -21.57
C TYR A 332 -3.67 -10.85 -23.04
N VAL A 333 -2.52 -10.77 -23.71
CA VAL A 333 -2.36 -11.25 -25.09
C VAL A 333 -2.58 -12.76 -25.16
N ASP A 334 -2.03 -13.53 -24.22
CA ASP A 334 -2.17 -14.98 -24.19
C ASP A 334 -3.64 -15.38 -23.95
N ARG A 335 -4.34 -14.74 -23.00
CA ARG A 335 -5.79 -14.96 -22.76
C ARG A 335 -6.63 -14.62 -24.00
N LYS A 336 -6.30 -13.53 -24.71
CA LYS A 336 -6.99 -13.16 -25.95
C LYS A 336 -6.76 -14.18 -27.08
N ARG A 337 -5.56 -14.77 -27.17
CA ARG A 337 -5.26 -15.84 -28.14
C ARG A 337 -6.05 -17.11 -27.81
N GLU A 338 -6.08 -17.51 -26.55
CA GLU A 338 -6.85 -18.67 -26.07
C GLU A 338 -8.34 -18.54 -26.40
N LEU A 339 -8.95 -17.37 -26.11
CA LEU A 339 -10.35 -17.12 -26.43
C LEU A 339 -10.65 -17.17 -27.94
N LYS A 340 -9.73 -16.72 -28.79
CA LYS A 340 -9.86 -16.84 -30.26
C LYS A 340 -9.81 -18.29 -30.73
N VAL A 341 -8.91 -19.09 -30.17
CA VAL A 341 -8.81 -20.52 -30.49
C VAL A 341 -10.08 -21.26 -30.07
N ILE A 342 -10.60 -20.95 -28.87
CA ILE A 342 -11.86 -21.52 -28.38
C ILE A 342 -13.03 -21.12 -29.28
N ALA A 343 -13.14 -19.84 -29.65
CA ALA A 343 -14.19 -19.35 -30.54
C ALA A 343 -14.11 -19.97 -31.95
N HIS A 344 -12.91 -20.17 -32.50
CA HIS A 344 -12.70 -20.83 -33.79
C HIS A 344 -13.10 -22.32 -33.72
N ASN A 345 -12.73 -23.01 -32.65
CA ASN A 345 -13.06 -24.43 -32.47
C ASN A 345 -14.55 -24.68 -32.19
N LEU A 346 -15.24 -23.72 -31.54
CA LEU A 346 -16.69 -23.78 -31.34
C LEU A 346 -17.46 -23.34 -32.59
N GLY A 347 -16.98 -22.34 -33.34
CA GLY A 347 -17.57 -21.89 -34.60
C GLY A 347 -17.53 -22.96 -35.70
N ASN A 348 -16.48 -23.78 -35.73
CA ASN A 348 -16.38 -24.93 -36.63
C ASN A 348 -17.28 -26.12 -36.25
N PHE A 349 -17.88 -26.12 -35.06
CA PHE A 349 -18.84 -27.15 -34.65
C PHE A 349 -20.28 -26.83 -35.10
N SER A 350 -20.59 -25.57 -35.40
CA SER A 350 -21.92 -25.13 -35.86
C SER A 350 -22.19 -25.36 -37.35
N GLY A 351 -21.28 -26.05 -38.05
CA GLY A 351 -21.38 -26.38 -39.48
C GLY A 351 -22.06 -27.71 -39.82
N ILE A 352 -22.54 -28.47 -38.82
CA ILE A 352 -23.36 -29.66 -39.08
C ILE A 352 -24.81 -29.20 -39.22
N SER A 353 -25.21 -28.98 -40.47
CA SER A 353 -26.60 -28.86 -40.90
C SER A 353 -27.37 -30.10 -40.45
N LEU A 354 -28.07 -30.00 -39.32
CA LEU A 354 -29.12 -30.94 -38.95
C LEU A 354 -30.32 -30.65 -39.84
N LYS A 355 -30.38 -31.35 -40.98
CA LYS A 355 -31.65 -31.57 -41.69
C LYS A 355 -32.61 -32.22 -40.70
N SER A 356 -33.68 -31.50 -40.43
CA SER A 356 -34.86 -31.92 -39.70
C SER A 356 -35.60 -33.01 -40.47
N ASP A 357 -35.81 -34.16 -39.83
CA ASP A 357 -36.96 -35.05 -40.08
C ASP A 357 -37.65 -35.35 -38.73
N PRO A 358 -38.98 -35.58 -38.72
CA PRO A 358 -39.85 -35.39 -37.55
C PRO A 358 -40.02 -36.65 -36.67
N PRO A 359 -40.69 -36.56 -35.50
CA PRO A 359 -40.46 -37.45 -34.37
C PRO A 359 -41.39 -38.67 -34.37
N SER A 360 -40.87 -39.81 -33.92
CA SER A 360 -41.67 -40.87 -33.30
C SER A 360 -40.86 -41.60 -32.22
N SER A 361 -41.46 -41.71 -31.05
CA SER A 361 -41.05 -42.53 -29.88
C SER A 361 -42.03 -43.72 -29.78
N PRO A 362 -41.83 -44.80 -28.97
CA PRO A 362 -41.01 -44.85 -27.74
C PRO A 362 -40.24 -46.17 -27.39
N ALA A 363 -39.18 -45.99 -26.58
CA ALA A 363 -38.67 -46.84 -25.45
C ALA A 363 -38.31 -48.34 -25.65
N PRO A 364 -37.74 -49.04 -24.64
CA PRO A 364 -36.38 -48.90 -24.11
C PRO A 364 -35.59 -50.25 -24.11
N SER A 365 -34.26 -50.24 -24.17
CA SER A 365 -33.45 -51.35 -23.64
C SER A 365 -31.97 -50.99 -23.49
N LEU A 366 -31.41 -51.35 -22.34
CA LEU A 366 -29.98 -51.36 -22.06
C LEU A 366 -29.22 -52.33 -22.99
N SER A 367 -28.07 -51.91 -23.53
CA SER A 367 -26.85 -52.72 -23.48
C SER A 367 -25.61 -51.89 -23.84
N SER A 368 -24.50 -52.30 -23.23
CA SER A 368 -23.16 -51.76 -23.29
C SER A 368 -22.47 -51.98 -24.65
N ASN A 369 -21.77 -50.97 -25.19
CA ASN A 369 -20.31 -51.03 -25.35
C ASN A 369 -19.68 -49.79 -26.03
N LYS A 370 -18.59 -49.33 -25.40
CA LYS A 370 -17.33 -48.76 -25.95
C LYS A 370 -17.39 -47.86 -27.20
N SER A 371 -17.19 -46.56 -26.95
CA SER A 371 -16.16 -45.71 -27.59
C SER A 371 -15.96 -44.50 -26.65
N GLY A 372 -14.74 -44.18 -26.21
CA GLY A 372 -13.72 -43.54 -27.04
C GLY A 372 -13.63 -42.04 -26.70
N GLY A 373 -13.20 -41.75 -25.47
CA GLY A 373 -12.65 -40.48 -24.96
C GLY A 373 -13.09 -39.13 -25.51
N VAL A 374 -14.00 -38.43 -24.80
CA VAL A 374 -14.01 -36.95 -24.66
C VAL A 374 -14.76 -36.56 -23.35
N LYS A 375 -14.23 -36.87 -22.16
CA LYS A 375 -14.84 -36.43 -20.88
C LYS A 375 -13.84 -36.06 -19.77
N LYS A 376 -12.74 -35.36 -20.11
CA LYS A 376 -11.75 -34.90 -19.10
C LYS A 376 -11.37 -33.42 -19.14
N VAL A 377 -12.07 -32.54 -19.87
CA VAL A 377 -11.68 -31.11 -19.97
C VAL A 377 -12.68 -30.12 -19.34
N LEU A 378 -13.86 -30.55 -18.89
CA LEU A 378 -14.88 -29.63 -18.33
C LEU A 378 -15.28 -29.92 -16.87
N LYS A 379 -14.31 -30.26 -16.01
CA LYS A 379 -14.58 -30.44 -14.57
C LYS A 379 -13.64 -29.71 -13.62
N ASN A 380 -12.88 -28.72 -14.09
CA ASN A 380 -11.94 -27.95 -13.26
C ASN A 380 -12.23 -26.43 -13.14
N VAL A 381 -13.42 -25.94 -13.51
CA VAL A 381 -13.74 -24.49 -13.40
C VAL A 381 -14.79 -24.17 -12.33
N PHE A 382 -15.33 -25.17 -11.64
CA PHE A 382 -16.24 -24.96 -10.50
C PHE A 382 -15.81 -25.86 -9.35
N MET A 383 -14.86 -25.40 -8.54
CA MET A 383 -14.58 -25.84 -7.16
C MET A 383 -13.38 -25.04 -6.62
N ARG A 384 -13.64 -23.89 -5.99
CA ARG A 384 -12.99 -23.43 -4.74
C ARG A 384 -13.61 -22.11 -4.28
N SER A 385 -14.61 -22.26 -3.41
CA SER A 385 -14.97 -21.25 -2.42
C SER A 385 -13.98 -21.31 -1.25
N SER A 386 -14.03 -20.26 -0.42
CA SER A 386 -13.72 -20.24 1.03
C SER A 386 -12.26 -20.27 1.51
N SER A 387 -11.82 -19.06 1.91
CA SER A 387 -11.22 -18.68 3.22
C SER A 387 -10.04 -19.45 3.80
N SER A 388 -8.96 -18.71 4.09
CA SER A 388 -8.31 -18.76 5.42
C SER A 388 -7.36 -17.57 5.61
N VAL A 389 -7.68 -16.77 6.63
CA VAL A 389 -6.77 -15.88 7.36
C VAL A 389 -5.61 -16.72 7.89
N THR A 390 -4.38 -16.29 7.63
CA THR A 390 -3.22 -16.61 8.46
C THR A 390 -2.34 -15.37 8.54
N THR A 391 -2.43 -14.71 9.70
CA THR A 391 -1.38 -13.89 10.28
C THR A 391 -0.10 -14.72 10.38
N SER A 392 1.01 -14.17 9.89
CA SER A 392 2.35 -14.67 10.19
C SER A 392 3.30 -13.51 10.34
N SER A 393 3.34 -13.02 11.57
CA SER A 393 4.45 -12.28 12.16
C SER A 393 5.68 -13.20 12.20
N SER A 394 6.80 -12.76 11.67
CA SER A 394 8.09 -13.38 11.96
C SER A 394 9.14 -12.30 12.17
N VAL A 395 9.36 -12.01 13.45
CA VAL A 395 10.54 -11.36 14.01
C VAL A 395 11.74 -12.27 13.74
N THR A 396 12.75 -11.76 13.04
CA THR A 396 14.07 -12.40 12.98
C THR A 396 15.05 -11.61 13.84
N THR A 397 15.22 -12.08 15.06
CA THR A 397 16.39 -11.85 15.91
C THR A 397 17.55 -12.71 15.40
N SER A 398 18.69 -12.09 15.09
CA SER A 398 19.95 -12.78 14.87
C SER A 398 21.07 -12.09 15.65
N SER A 399 21.41 -12.67 16.79
CA SER A 399 22.74 -12.69 17.42
C SER A 399 23.41 -14.00 16.92
N SER A 400 24.72 -14.22 16.77
CA SER A 400 25.97 -13.61 17.23
C SER A 400 27.14 -14.29 16.45
N VAL A 401 28.38 -14.12 16.93
CA VAL A 401 29.70 -14.72 16.54
C VAL A 401 30.58 -13.74 15.74
N LEU A 402 31.40 -12.93 16.41
CA LEU A 402 32.76 -13.18 16.97
C LEU A 402 33.83 -13.46 15.91
N GLN A 403 34.72 -12.47 15.70
CA GLN A 403 36.13 -12.75 15.43
C GLN A 403 37.00 -11.64 16.02
N GLU A 404 38.06 -12.09 16.69
CA GLU A 404 39.02 -11.37 17.52
C GLU A 404 39.93 -10.43 16.72
N GLY A 405 40.37 -9.35 17.39
CA GLY A 405 41.38 -8.42 16.93
C GLY A 405 41.87 -7.58 18.12
N ASP A 406 42.92 -8.09 18.74
CA ASP A 406 43.70 -7.56 19.85
C ASP A 406 44.38 -6.23 19.46
N GLU A 407 44.36 -5.22 20.35
CA GLU A 407 45.52 -4.41 20.76
C GLU A 407 45.10 -3.24 21.69
N GLY A 408 45.58 -3.33 22.94
CA GLY A 408 46.14 -2.25 23.76
C GLY A 408 45.38 -0.94 24.00
N GLU A 409 44.89 -0.72 25.23
CA GLU A 409 45.45 0.27 26.19
C GLU A 409 44.61 0.38 27.47
N LYS A 410 45.29 0.72 28.57
CA LYS A 410 44.81 0.75 29.97
C LYS A 410 43.81 1.87 30.28
N PRO A 411 43.03 1.75 31.38
CA PRO A 411 41.93 2.66 31.71
C PRO A 411 42.38 3.86 32.57
N PRO A 412 41.69 5.01 32.51
CA PRO A 412 41.72 5.99 33.60
C PRO A 412 40.53 5.77 34.55
N THR A 413 40.86 5.67 35.83
CA THR A 413 39.96 5.72 36.99
C THR A 413 39.25 7.09 37.14
N PRO A 414 38.08 7.13 37.81
CA PRO A 414 37.22 8.31 37.86
C PRO A 414 37.72 9.33 38.89
N VAL A 415 37.83 10.59 38.47
CA VAL A 415 38.02 11.74 39.36
C VAL A 415 36.69 12.48 39.51
N GLU A 416 36.37 12.77 40.76
CA GLU A 416 35.30 13.60 41.27
C GLU A 416 35.05 14.87 40.44
N ASN A 417 33.78 15.19 40.18
CA ASN A 417 33.33 16.58 40.27
C ASN A 417 31.84 16.67 40.58
N LYS A 418 31.56 16.96 41.85
CA LYS A 418 30.29 17.48 42.35
C LYS A 418 30.19 18.98 42.04
N LYS A 419 28.96 19.41 41.71
CA LYS A 419 28.39 20.78 41.81
C LYS A 419 28.85 21.81 40.77
N LYS A 420 27.91 22.22 39.92
CA LYS A 420 27.14 23.49 40.01
C LYS A 420 26.50 23.78 38.64
N PHE A 421 25.17 23.90 38.57
CA PHE A 421 24.48 25.17 38.29
C PHE A 421 22.98 24.89 38.06
N LEU A 422 22.18 25.31 39.04
CA LEU A 422 20.80 25.71 38.83
C LEU A 422 20.83 27.00 37.99
N GLY A 423 19.93 27.09 37.01
CA GLY A 423 19.75 28.28 36.19
C GLY A 423 18.42 28.19 35.44
N ILE A 424 17.32 28.30 36.19
CA ILE A 424 16.03 28.71 35.66
C ILE A 424 16.11 30.21 35.40
N SER A 425 15.72 30.65 34.21
CA SER A 425 15.08 31.96 33.98
C SER A 425 14.20 31.89 32.74
N THR A 426 12.93 32.23 32.97
CA THR A 426 11.83 32.61 32.06
C THR A 426 11.35 31.61 31.02
#